data_AF-A0A9E3RGQ0-F1
#
_entry.id   AF-A0A9E3RGQ0-F1
#
_cell.length_a   1.000
_cell.length_b   1.000
_cell.length_c   1.000
_cell.angle_alpha   90.00
_cell.angle_beta   90.00
_cell.angle_gamma   90.00
#
_symmetry.space_group_name_H-M   'P 1'
#
loop_
_entity.id
_entity.type
_entity.pdbx_description
1 polymer ?
#
loop_
_entity_poly.entity_id
_entity_poly.type
_entity_poly.pdbx_seq_one_letter_code
_entity_poly.pdbx_strand_id
1 'polypeptide(L)'
;MKNHFLKTITHAIYPALFALIFCDQARGQTANALQTWVKENELTGEEQTRVNGYFPDKARMELSYAQLSFDASSPEFHITFPDGSEVTLINSRTKSYGPKTQSWRGYTADGRGSATITVNEGMITARISPSLKNSWIIRPISKNRHVIYRANQLKPPAEESPEDYQKMVSGLLEPKNDIKRNPEPGEQGGMGLSGNDCYIRILVGFESGIIEADPVGFAIECVELSNTIYAQSQINFEAELAFAKEYSDNASTDIDDALAAWEGIIDDQFLDVHSDREHYDADFCILVVNDFDGDYVGLASTILASYSSAFCVVERGAAIDNLSFTHEIGHLMGARHDEYVDGSGDYNHGYIIHSEKVRTVMAYNDECDDNGYNCDRIEYFSTPDVNAPGTSIPFGDAATAHNERALDENEPEFADFEPVVSDKGFLFPESIDGEMYASVTAINTISNESLFEITDGATVVWSAGDYMQMEEGFWAEAGTTFEAKVAGCNASRMQDENSSVTNAGFENGMAVSLFPNPADIKSRISLQLQHESRVQILFRDIMGRMISEVLSSQFIVEGSYDFELNLEGIPDGAYFIEVITGGEHSMMKLIVQK
;
A
#
# COMPACT_ATOMS: atom_id res chain seq x y z
N MET A 1 -9.56 -63.63 -44.43
CA MET A 1 -9.76 -64.49 -43.23
C MET A 1 -10.57 -63.70 -42.21
N LYS A 2 -11.75 -64.23 -41.84
CA LYS A 2 -12.63 -63.92 -40.67
C LYS A 2 -13.21 -62.49 -40.59
N ASN A 3 -14.52 -62.30 -40.83
CA ASN A 3 -15.69 -62.48 -39.91
C ASN A 3 -15.70 -61.50 -38.73
N HIS A 4 -16.56 -60.47 -38.77
CA HIS A 4 -17.90 -60.38 -38.12
C HIS A 4 -17.84 -59.92 -36.65
N PHE A 5 -18.40 -58.75 -36.33
CA PHE A 5 -19.75 -58.64 -35.71
C PHE A 5 -20.19 -57.18 -35.50
N LEU A 6 -21.44 -56.91 -35.87
CA LEU A 6 -22.23 -55.73 -35.51
C LEU A 6 -22.49 -55.68 -33.99
N LYS A 7 -22.63 -54.48 -33.43
CA LYS A 7 -23.80 -54.16 -32.59
C LYS A 7 -24.14 -52.66 -32.64
N THR A 8 -25.37 -52.43 -33.06
CA THR A 8 -26.16 -51.18 -33.16
C THR A 8 -26.63 -50.70 -31.78
N ILE A 9 -26.99 -49.40 -31.66
CA ILE A 9 -28.10 -48.76 -30.88
C ILE A 9 -27.62 -47.32 -30.50
N THR A 10 -27.90 -46.25 -31.27
CA THR A 10 -29.10 -45.38 -31.41
C THR A 10 -29.31 -44.30 -30.32
N HIS A 11 -29.62 -43.08 -30.81
CA HIS A 11 -30.17 -41.85 -30.16
C HIS A 11 -29.15 -40.90 -29.49
N ALA A 12 -29.27 -39.57 -29.48
CA ALA A 12 -29.94 -38.55 -30.31
C ALA A 12 -29.51 -37.19 -29.72
N ILE A 13 -28.96 -36.30 -30.57
CA ILE A 13 -29.23 -34.85 -30.68
C ILE A 13 -29.45 -34.02 -29.39
N TYR A 14 -28.61 -32.99 -29.14
CA TYR A 14 -28.94 -31.55 -29.20
C TYR A 14 -27.64 -30.70 -29.19
N PRO A 15 -27.64 -29.47 -29.75
CA PRO A 15 -26.49 -28.81 -30.34
C PRO A 15 -25.80 -27.80 -29.41
N ALA A 16 -24.50 -27.61 -29.64
CA ALA A 16 -23.76 -26.46 -29.15
C ALA A 16 -24.24 -25.20 -29.88
N LEU A 17 -24.80 -24.25 -29.12
CA LEU A 17 -25.07 -22.90 -29.59
C LEU A 17 -23.72 -22.17 -29.68
N PHE A 18 -23.17 -22.08 -30.90
CA PHE A 18 -22.07 -21.17 -31.20
C PHE A 18 -22.60 -19.73 -31.12
N ALA A 19 -22.16 -18.98 -30.11
CA ALA A 19 -22.29 -17.52 -30.12
C ALA A 19 -21.27 -16.98 -31.15
N LEU A 20 -21.78 -16.57 -32.31
CA LEU A 20 -21.05 -15.83 -33.33
C LEU A 20 -20.72 -14.44 -32.79
N ILE A 21 -19.47 -14.24 -32.36
CA ILE A 21 -18.87 -12.92 -32.21
C ILE A 21 -18.66 -12.38 -33.64
N PHE A 22 -19.50 -11.44 -34.05
CA PHE A 22 -19.22 -10.63 -35.24
C PHE A 22 -18.11 -9.65 -34.88
N CYS A 23 -16.91 -9.96 -35.37
CA CYS A 23 -15.85 -8.99 -35.58
C CYS A 23 -16.24 -8.16 -36.82
N ASP A 24 -16.58 -6.89 -36.62
CA ASP A 24 -16.65 -5.91 -37.72
C ASP A 24 -15.68 -4.77 -37.42
N GLN A 25 -14.94 -4.37 -38.45
CA GLN A 25 -13.70 -3.61 -38.35
C GLN A 25 -13.92 -2.11 -38.08
N ALA A 26 -13.21 -1.61 -37.06
CA ALA A 26 -12.47 -0.35 -37.00
C ALA A 26 -12.91 0.82 -37.92
N ARG A 27 -13.60 1.81 -37.32
CA ARG A 27 -13.25 3.25 -37.34
C ARG A 27 -14.29 4.03 -36.51
N GLY A 28 -13.88 4.53 -35.35
CA GLY A 28 -14.57 5.62 -34.64
C GLY A 28 -15.70 5.23 -33.68
N GLN A 29 -15.49 4.27 -32.79
CA GLN A 29 -16.31 4.16 -31.57
C GLN A 29 -15.40 4.40 -30.37
N THR A 30 -15.70 5.47 -29.64
CA THR A 30 -15.22 5.75 -28.29
C THR A 30 -15.45 4.50 -27.44
N ALA A 31 -14.45 4.10 -26.65
CA ALA A 31 -14.59 2.98 -25.72
C ALA A 31 -15.53 3.43 -24.58
N ASN A 32 -16.84 3.25 -24.80
CA ASN A 32 -17.85 3.64 -23.83
C ASN A 32 -17.78 2.69 -22.63
N ALA A 33 -17.86 3.25 -21.42
CA ALA A 33 -18.41 2.52 -20.28
C ALA A 33 -19.72 1.86 -20.70
N LEU A 34 -19.93 0.59 -20.37
CA LEU A 34 -21.31 0.11 -20.29
C LEU A 34 -21.86 0.61 -18.97
N GLN A 35 -22.69 1.64 -19.04
CA GLN A 35 -23.44 2.16 -17.91
C GLN A 35 -24.92 1.87 -18.12
N THR A 36 -25.49 1.05 -17.25
CA THR A 36 -26.92 0.74 -17.25
C THR A 36 -27.52 1.12 -15.91
N TRP A 37 -28.41 2.10 -15.90
CA TRP A 37 -29.13 2.50 -14.69
C TRP A 37 -30.08 1.39 -14.20
N VAL A 38 -30.08 1.18 -12.88
CA VAL A 38 -30.86 0.15 -12.20
C VAL A 38 -31.76 0.80 -11.16
N LYS A 39 -33.00 0.35 -11.02
CA LYS A 39 -33.90 0.89 -10.00
C LYS A 39 -33.57 0.32 -8.63
N GLU A 40 -33.81 1.09 -7.56
CA GLU A 40 -33.57 0.62 -6.18
C GLU A 40 -34.36 -0.67 -5.87
N ASN A 41 -35.60 -0.78 -6.35
CA ASN A 41 -36.43 -1.97 -6.14
C ASN A 41 -35.96 -3.22 -6.91
N GLU A 42 -34.94 -3.09 -7.75
CA GLU A 42 -34.25 -4.18 -8.43
C GLU A 42 -32.98 -4.63 -7.66
N LEU A 43 -32.67 -4.02 -6.49
CA LEU A 43 -31.64 -4.51 -5.54
C LEU A 43 -31.99 -5.88 -4.97
N THR A 44 -31.01 -6.78 -4.94
CA THR A 44 -31.13 -8.02 -4.16
C THR A 44 -31.20 -7.72 -2.66
N GLY A 45 -31.61 -8.68 -1.83
CA GLY A 45 -31.67 -8.48 -0.37
C GLY A 45 -30.30 -8.17 0.25
N GLU A 46 -29.24 -8.80 -0.25
CA GLU A 46 -27.86 -8.54 0.17
C GLU A 46 -27.42 -7.13 -0.25
N GLU A 47 -27.71 -6.73 -1.50
CA GLU A 47 -27.38 -5.39 -1.98
C GLU A 47 -28.12 -4.30 -1.19
N GLN A 48 -29.40 -4.51 -0.84
CA GLN A 48 -30.15 -3.58 0.01
C GLN A 48 -29.54 -3.48 1.40
N THR A 49 -29.15 -4.62 2.00
CA THR A 49 -28.50 -4.65 3.32
C THR A 49 -27.21 -3.85 3.29
N ARG A 50 -26.37 -4.04 2.27
CA ARG A 50 -25.11 -3.30 2.13
C ARG A 50 -25.32 -1.81 1.90
N VAL A 51 -26.27 -1.41 1.06
CA VAL A 51 -26.62 0.01 0.87
C VAL A 51 -27.08 0.64 2.19
N ASN A 52 -27.90 -0.06 2.98
CA ASN A 52 -28.34 0.45 4.28
C ASN A 52 -27.19 0.55 5.29
N GLY A 53 -26.20 -0.35 5.22
CA GLY A 53 -24.98 -0.27 6.01
C GLY A 53 -24.08 0.89 5.59
N TYR A 54 -23.88 1.09 4.28
CA TYR A 54 -23.10 2.22 3.77
C TYR A 54 -23.69 3.56 4.16
N PHE A 55 -25.02 3.67 4.14
CA PHE A 55 -25.73 4.93 4.31
C PHE A 55 -26.88 4.77 5.31
N PRO A 56 -26.60 4.81 6.63
CA PRO A 56 -27.64 4.78 7.66
C PRO A 56 -28.68 5.89 7.48
N ASP A 57 -28.23 7.07 7.03
CA ASP A 57 -29.06 8.25 6.76
C ASP A 57 -29.50 8.40 5.29
N LYS A 58 -29.56 7.30 4.53
CA LYS A 58 -29.87 7.33 3.08
C LYS A 58 -31.15 8.09 2.70
N ALA A 59 -32.10 8.24 3.62
CA ALA A 59 -33.33 9.01 3.40
C ALA A 59 -33.08 10.51 3.14
N ARG A 60 -31.89 11.02 3.51
CA ARG A 60 -31.44 12.39 3.29
C ARG A 60 -30.47 12.51 2.10
N MET A 61 -30.23 11.42 1.39
CA MET A 61 -29.27 11.34 0.30
C MET A 61 -29.97 11.03 -1.03
N GLU A 62 -29.38 11.51 -2.12
CA GLU A 62 -29.72 11.16 -3.48
C GLU A 62 -28.77 10.05 -3.95
N LEU A 63 -29.25 8.81 -3.89
CA LEU A 63 -28.53 7.62 -4.32
C LEU A 63 -29.07 7.13 -5.66
N SER A 64 -28.16 6.83 -6.59
CA SER A 64 -28.48 6.19 -7.86
C SER A 64 -27.72 4.88 -7.99
N TYR A 65 -28.26 3.93 -8.75
CA TYR A 65 -27.66 2.61 -8.90
C TYR A 65 -27.41 2.30 -10.37
N ALA A 66 -26.26 1.72 -10.67
CA ALA A 66 -25.91 1.33 -12.01
C ALA A 66 -25.16 0.00 -12.02
N GLN A 67 -25.30 -0.72 -13.13
CA GLN A 67 -24.30 -1.69 -13.55
C GLN A 67 -23.27 -0.94 -14.40
N LEU A 68 -22.01 -1.00 -13.98
CA LEU A 68 -20.89 -0.36 -14.63
C LEU A 68 -19.86 -1.40 -15.07
N SER A 69 -19.26 -1.18 -16.24
CA SER A 69 -18.02 -1.84 -16.63
C SER A 69 -17.01 -0.82 -17.11
N PHE A 70 -15.77 -0.98 -16.68
CA PHE A 70 -14.68 -0.09 -17.01
C PHE A 70 -13.54 -0.88 -17.65
N ASP A 71 -13.05 -0.38 -18.78
CA ASP A 71 -11.84 -0.88 -19.43
C ASP A 71 -10.71 0.11 -19.12
N ALA A 72 -9.87 -0.24 -18.14
CA ALA A 72 -8.77 0.58 -17.68
C ALA A 72 -7.66 0.78 -18.72
N SER A 73 -7.68 0.03 -19.84
CA SER A 73 -6.80 0.26 -20.99
C SER A 73 -7.28 1.39 -21.91
N SER A 74 -8.50 1.92 -21.70
CA SER A 74 -9.03 3.00 -22.52
C SER A 74 -8.30 4.33 -22.26
N PRO A 75 -7.92 5.08 -23.32
CA PRO A 75 -7.31 6.39 -23.19
C PRO A 75 -8.32 7.49 -22.80
N GLU A 76 -9.61 7.26 -23.03
CA GLU A 76 -10.68 8.18 -22.68
C GLU A 76 -11.91 7.43 -22.17
N PHE A 77 -12.70 8.07 -21.33
CA PHE A 77 -13.89 7.49 -20.74
C PHE A 77 -15.03 8.50 -20.72
N HIS A 78 -16.24 8.03 -21.04
CA HIS A 78 -17.45 8.85 -20.97
C HIS A 78 -18.35 8.32 -19.87
N ILE A 79 -18.73 9.19 -18.94
CA ILE A 79 -19.67 8.88 -17.86
C ILE A 79 -20.85 9.84 -17.90
N THR A 80 -22.05 9.30 -17.67
CA THR A 80 -23.25 10.11 -17.45
C THR A 80 -23.62 10.04 -15.97
N PHE A 81 -23.76 11.18 -15.32
CA PHE A 81 -24.16 11.24 -13.92
C PHE A 81 -25.70 11.26 -13.76
N PRO A 82 -26.22 10.97 -12.56
CA PRO A 82 -27.66 10.96 -12.28
C PRO A 82 -28.41 12.25 -12.63
N ASP A 83 -27.74 13.40 -12.59
CA ASP A 83 -28.32 14.69 -12.97
C ASP A 83 -28.36 14.92 -14.49
N GLY A 84 -27.90 13.94 -15.28
CA GLY A 84 -27.82 13.99 -16.73
C GLY A 84 -26.58 14.72 -17.26
N SER A 85 -25.68 15.20 -16.39
CA SER A 85 -24.40 15.71 -16.83
C SER A 85 -23.54 14.60 -17.43
N GLU A 86 -22.83 14.93 -18.50
CA GLU A 86 -21.91 14.02 -19.17
C GLU A 86 -20.50 14.56 -19.04
N VAL A 87 -19.57 13.70 -18.62
CA VAL A 87 -18.17 14.05 -18.45
C VAL A 87 -17.32 13.11 -19.30
N THR A 88 -16.40 13.70 -20.05
CA THR A 88 -15.33 12.97 -20.73
C THR A 88 -14.08 13.07 -19.89
N LEU A 89 -13.54 11.93 -19.49
CA LEU A 89 -12.32 11.79 -18.72
C LEU A 89 -11.20 11.34 -19.65
N ILE A 90 -10.03 11.94 -19.51
CA ILE A 90 -8.83 11.64 -20.29
C ILE A 90 -7.81 10.98 -19.38
N ASN A 91 -7.34 9.79 -19.77
CA ASN A 91 -6.37 9.01 -19.02
C ASN A 91 -5.03 9.74 -18.98
N SER A 92 -4.48 9.89 -17.78
CA SER A 92 -3.12 10.38 -17.58
C SER A 92 -2.17 9.29 -17.11
N ARG A 93 -2.65 8.36 -16.27
CA ARG A 93 -1.88 7.25 -15.72
C ARG A 93 -2.78 6.05 -15.48
N THR A 94 -2.28 4.85 -15.80
CA THR A 94 -2.86 3.57 -15.37
C THR A 94 -1.78 2.83 -14.57
N LYS A 95 -2.11 2.33 -13.37
CA LYS A 95 -1.23 1.44 -12.60
C LYS A 95 -1.88 0.06 -12.49
N SER A 96 -1.10 -0.98 -12.80
CA SER A 96 -1.55 -2.37 -12.66
C SER A 96 -1.15 -2.89 -11.29
N TYR A 97 -2.12 -3.40 -10.56
CA TYR A 97 -1.93 -4.16 -9.31
C TYR A 97 -2.03 -5.67 -9.58
N GLY A 98 -2.55 -6.05 -10.75
CA GLY A 98 -2.70 -7.42 -11.22
C GLY A 98 -3.48 -7.43 -12.55
N PRO A 99 -3.66 -8.60 -13.21
CA PRO A 99 -4.38 -8.68 -14.47
C PRO A 99 -5.87 -8.31 -14.35
N LYS A 100 -6.43 -8.39 -13.14
CA LYS A 100 -7.82 -8.04 -12.84
C LYS A 100 -7.98 -6.78 -11.98
N THR A 101 -6.86 -6.13 -11.62
CA THR A 101 -6.85 -5.05 -10.63
C THR A 101 -6.00 -3.90 -11.15
N GLN A 102 -6.62 -2.76 -11.40
CA GLN A 102 -5.96 -1.60 -12.01
C GLN A 102 -6.53 -0.32 -11.45
N SER A 103 -5.67 0.68 -11.24
CA SER A 103 -6.09 2.06 -11.02
C SER A 103 -5.91 2.87 -12.30
N TRP A 104 -6.72 3.91 -12.40
CA TRP A 104 -6.75 4.86 -13.48
C TRP A 104 -6.86 6.26 -12.86
N ARG A 105 -5.95 7.15 -13.27
CA ARG A 105 -5.96 8.56 -12.87
C ARG A 105 -6.00 9.44 -14.10
N GLY A 106 -6.79 10.50 -14.05
CA GLY A 106 -6.94 11.38 -15.19
C GLY A 106 -7.68 12.66 -14.88
N TYR A 107 -8.02 13.37 -15.94
CA TYR A 107 -8.60 14.71 -15.88
C TYR A 107 -9.84 14.80 -16.76
N THR A 108 -10.71 15.76 -16.48
CA THR A 108 -11.78 16.09 -17.41
C THR A 108 -11.20 16.64 -18.72
N ALA A 109 -11.86 16.38 -19.85
CA ALA A 109 -11.39 16.84 -21.16
C ALA A 109 -11.31 18.37 -21.29
N ASP A 110 -12.01 19.12 -20.44
CA ASP A 110 -11.91 20.59 -20.36
C ASP A 110 -10.77 21.07 -19.42
N GLY A 111 -10.07 20.14 -18.76
CA GLY A 111 -8.94 20.39 -17.87
C GLY A 111 -9.31 21.04 -16.52
N ARG A 112 -10.59 20.99 -16.12
CA ARG A 112 -11.07 21.66 -14.90
C ARG A 112 -11.24 20.74 -13.70
N GLY A 113 -11.17 19.44 -13.92
CA GLY A 113 -11.46 18.42 -12.93
C GLY A 113 -10.56 17.21 -13.09
N SER A 114 -10.77 16.24 -12.21
CA SER A 114 -9.93 15.08 -11.96
C SER A 114 -10.80 13.84 -11.80
N ALA A 115 -10.18 12.68 -11.98
CA ALA A 115 -10.80 11.40 -11.68
C ALA A 115 -9.76 10.37 -11.26
N THR A 116 -10.07 9.68 -10.17
CA THR A 116 -9.40 8.46 -9.73
C THR A 116 -10.44 7.33 -9.81
N ILE A 117 -10.05 6.23 -10.42
CA ILE A 117 -10.92 5.07 -10.64
C ILE A 117 -10.10 3.82 -10.41
N THR A 118 -10.50 3.01 -9.45
CA THR A 118 -9.97 1.69 -9.20
C THR A 118 -10.96 0.63 -9.66
N VAL A 119 -10.44 -0.36 -10.38
CA VAL A 119 -11.20 -1.55 -10.78
C VAL A 119 -10.51 -2.77 -10.21
N ASN A 120 -11.23 -3.53 -9.37
CA ASN A 120 -10.76 -4.80 -8.82
C ASN A 120 -11.79 -5.90 -9.10
N GLU A 121 -11.42 -6.89 -9.91
CA GLU A 121 -12.31 -7.98 -10.35
C GLU A 121 -13.68 -7.51 -10.91
N GLY A 122 -13.71 -6.32 -11.54
CA GLY A 122 -14.92 -5.71 -12.10
C GLY A 122 -15.74 -4.87 -11.12
N MET A 123 -15.42 -4.89 -9.83
CA MET A 123 -15.90 -3.90 -8.87
C MET A 123 -15.16 -2.58 -9.09
N ILE A 124 -15.86 -1.46 -8.91
CA ILE A 124 -15.34 -0.12 -9.26
C ILE A 124 -15.54 0.78 -8.06
N THR A 125 -14.44 1.29 -7.52
CA THR A 125 -14.43 2.35 -6.53
C THR A 125 -13.81 3.57 -7.21
N ALA A 126 -14.50 4.71 -7.18
CA ALA A 126 -14.02 5.89 -7.87
C ALA A 126 -14.46 7.18 -7.19
N ARG A 127 -13.59 8.18 -7.26
CA ARG A 127 -13.94 9.59 -7.07
C ARG A 127 -13.70 10.37 -8.36
N ILE A 128 -14.77 10.98 -8.88
CA ILE A 128 -14.72 11.79 -10.10
C ILE A 128 -15.17 13.20 -9.76
N SER A 129 -14.30 14.18 -9.98
CA SER A 129 -14.53 15.59 -9.71
C SER A 129 -14.60 16.35 -11.03
N PRO A 130 -15.80 16.60 -11.61
CA PRO A 130 -15.93 17.28 -12.90
C PRO A 130 -15.38 18.71 -12.91
N SER A 131 -15.28 19.30 -11.73
CA SER A 131 -14.69 20.61 -11.46
C SER A 131 -14.21 20.63 -10.01
N LEU A 132 -13.77 21.78 -9.50
CA LEU A 132 -13.50 21.97 -8.06
C LEU A 132 -14.70 21.65 -7.15
N LYS A 133 -15.91 21.53 -7.71
CA LYS A 133 -17.13 21.23 -6.96
C LYS A 133 -17.89 20.08 -7.60
N ASN A 134 -18.81 19.53 -6.83
CA ASN A 134 -19.73 18.47 -7.26
C ASN A 134 -19.02 17.16 -7.61
N SER A 135 -18.10 16.73 -6.74
CA SER A 135 -17.49 15.40 -6.86
C SER A 135 -18.55 14.31 -6.75
N TRP A 136 -18.37 13.26 -7.53
CA TRP A 136 -19.21 12.07 -7.57
C TRP A 136 -18.39 10.88 -7.08
N ILE A 137 -19.04 10.07 -6.25
CA ILE A 137 -18.48 8.82 -5.77
C ILE A 137 -19.20 7.66 -6.44
N ILE A 138 -18.43 6.65 -6.82
CA ILE A 138 -18.89 5.34 -7.25
C ILE A 138 -18.36 4.33 -6.24
N ARG A 139 -19.25 3.54 -5.63
CA ARG A 139 -18.86 2.45 -4.72
C ARG A 139 -19.52 1.14 -5.13
N PRO A 140 -18.80 0.01 -5.08
CA PRO A 140 -19.38 -1.29 -5.36
C PRO A 140 -20.32 -1.70 -4.22
N ILE A 141 -21.48 -2.22 -4.57
CA ILE A 141 -22.38 -2.93 -3.64
C ILE A 141 -22.28 -4.44 -3.90
N SER A 142 -22.07 -4.84 -5.15
CA SER A 142 -21.78 -6.22 -5.55
C SER A 142 -20.89 -6.20 -6.80
N LYS A 143 -20.41 -7.37 -7.26
CA LYS A 143 -19.58 -7.48 -8.48
C LYS A 143 -20.20 -6.83 -9.72
N ASN A 144 -21.53 -6.70 -9.80
CA ASN A 144 -22.22 -6.15 -10.97
C ASN A 144 -23.00 -4.87 -10.67
N ARG A 145 -22.89 -4.32 -9.46
CA ARG A 145 -23.73 -3.20 -9.05
C ARG A 145 -22.99 -2.20 -8.21
N HIS A 146 -23.18 -0.94 -8.56
CA HIS A 146 -22.57 0.21 -7.91
C HIS A 146 -23.63 1.19 -7.46
N VAL A 147 -23.34 1.88 -6.36
CA VAL A 147 -24.04 3.10 -5.96
C VAL A 147 -23.25 4.30 -6.47
N ILE A 148 -23.97 5.29 -7.00
CA ILE A 148 -23.44 6.54 -7.50
C ILE A 148 -24.14 7.67 -6.75
N TYR A 149 -23.37 8.56 -6.14
CA TYR A 149 -23.88 9.64 -5.32
C TYR A 149 -22.92 10.83 -5.32
N ARG A 150 -23.41 12.03 -4.99
CA ARG A 150 -22.54 13.21 -4.82
C ARG A 150 -21.80 13.11 -3.50
N ALA A 151 -20.53 13.50 -3.48
CA ALA A 151 -19.76 13.56 -2.26
C ALA A 151 -20.32 14.62 -1.30
N ASN A 152 -20.17 14.41 0.00
CA ASN A 152 -20.47 15.41 1.03
C ASN A 152 -21.92 15.96 0.96
N GLN A 153 -22.89 15.10 0.65
CA GLN A 153 -24.32 15.48 0.62
C GLN A 153 -24.86 15.84 2.00
N LEU A 154 -24.26 15.28 3.04
CA LEU A 154 -24.49 15.65 4.42
C LEU A 154 -23.35 16.59 4.85
N LYS A 155 -23.56 17.37 5.91
CA LYS A 155 -22.47 18.17 6.49
C LYS A 155 -21.32 17.19 6.76
N PRO A 156 -20.12 17.41 6.18
CA PRO A 156 -19.00 16.52 6.43
C PRO A 156 -18.71 16.53 7.94
N PRO A 157 -18.54 15.35 8.56
CA PRO A 157 -18.04 15.30 9.92
C PRO A 157 -16.62 15.90 9.97
N ALA A 158 -16.25 16.40 11.15
CA ALA A 158 -14.85 16.75 11.40
C ALA A 158 -14.05 15.44 11.48
N GLU A 159 -12.77 15.48 11.13
CA GLU A 159 -11.89 14.33 11.32
C GLU A 159 -11.80 14.00 12.81
N GLU A 160 -11.31 14.94 13.62
CA GLU A 160 -11.06 14.75 15.05
C GLU A 160 -11.62 15.89 15.92
N SER A 161 -11.61 15.68 17.25
CA SER A 161 -12.03 16.71 18.19
C SER A 161 -10.98 17.82 18.35
N PRO A 162 -11.38 19.05 18.72
CA PRO A 162 -10.42 20.09 19.08
C PRO A 162 -9.48 19.69 20.22
N GLU A 163 -9.90 18.79 21.10
CA GLU A 163 -9.07 18.29 22.19
C GLU A 163 -7.99 17.35 21.64
N ASP A 164 -8.36 16.44 20.73
CA ASP A 164 -7.44 15.48 20.10
C ASP A 164 -6.45 16.18 19.18
N TYR A 165 -6.90 17.19 18.44
CA TYR A 165 -6.01 18.05 17.67
C TYR A 165 -4.92 18.66 18.55
N GLN A 166 -5.28 19.20 19.72
CA GLN A 166 -4.29 19.75 20.64
C GLN A 166 -3.36 18.67 21.21
N LYS A 167 -3.84 17.43 21.40
CA LYS A 167 -2.98 16.30 21.78
C LYS A 167 -1.99 15.98 20.64
N MET A 168 -2.41 15.95 19.38
CA MET A 168 -1.50 15.75 18.22
C MET A 168 -0.44 16.85 18.15
N VAL A 169 -0.85 18.12 18.22
CA VAL A 169 0.07 19.28 18.18
C VAL A 169 1.13 19.23 19.29
N SER A 170 0.78 18.68 20.45
CA SER A 170 1.68 18.57 21.60
C SER A 170 2.43 17.24 21.69
N GLY A 171 2.24 16.32 20.72
CA GLY A 171 2.81 14.97 20.73
C GLY A 171 2.33 14.12 21.91
N LEU A 172 1.15 14.41 22.47
CA LEU A 172 0.62 13.70 23.65
C LEU A 172 0.00 12.34 23.31
N LEU A 173 -0.42 12.14 22.06
CA LEU A 173 -0.88 10.86 21.53
C LEU A 173 0.29 9.96 21.12
N GLU A 174 1.48 10.52 20.85
CA GLU A 174 2.63 9.73 20.44
C GLU A 174 3.02 8.67 21.49
N PRO A 175 3.25 7.41 21.09
CA PRO A 175 3.83 6.41 21.96
C PRO A 175 5.14 6.89 22.59
N LYS A 176 5.16 6.99 23.93
CA LYS A 176 6.31 7.52 24.71
C LYS A 176 7.56 6.63 24.70
N ASN A 177 7.42 5.40 24.24
CA ASN A 177 8.57 4.55 23.98
C ASN A 177 9.00 4.83 22.54
N ASP A 178 10.15 5.49 22.35
CA ASP A 178 10.85 5.53 21.06
C ASP A 178 11.20 4.09 20.67
N ILE A 179 10.23 3.35 20.12
CA ILE A 179 10.47 2.10 19.45
C ILE A 179 11.14 2.50 18.14
N LYS A 180 12.47 2.54 18.18
CA LYS A 180 13.26 2.67 16.96
C LYS A 180 13.08 1.38 16.18
N ARG A 181 12.88 1.49 14.86
CA ARG A 181 12.94 0.35 13.94
C ARG A 181 14.13 -0.55 14.31
N ASN A 182 13.89 -1.84 14.39
CA ASN A 182 14.95 -2.83 14.56
C ASN A 182 15.53 -3.14 13.18
N PRO A 183 16.78 -2.76 12.89
CA PRO A 183 17.39 -3.03 11.60
C PRO A 183 17.45 -4.54 11.33
N GLU A 184 17.02 -5.00 10.15
CA GLU A 184 17.21 -6.40 9.79
C GLU A 184 18.72 -6.75 9.73
N PRO A 185 19.15 -7.95 10.17
CA PRO A 185 20.56 -8.34 10.15
C PRO A 185 21.11 -8.38 8.72
N GLY A 186 21.82 -7.33 8.31
CA GLY A 186 22.32 -7.19 6.92
C GLY A 186 22.05 -5.83 6.29
N GLU A 187 21.25 -4.96 6.93
CA GLU A 187 21.09 -3.57 6.53
C GLU A 187 22.44 -2.84 6.49
N GLN A 188 22.97 -2.64 5.29
CA GLN A 188 23.82 -1.50 5.04
C GLN A 188 22.88 -0.33 4.77
N GLY A 189 22.99 0.75 5.57
CA GLY A 189 22.25 1.98 5.31
C GLY A 189 22.42 2.39 3.86
N GLY A 190 21.39 2.14 3.06
CA GLY A 190 21.36 2.52 1.67
C GLY A 190 21.41 4.04 1.61
N MET A 191 22.24 4.58 0.72
CA MET A 191 21.84 5.89 0.18
C MET A 191 20.45 5.66 -0.42
N GLY A 192 19.47 6.40 0.09
CA GLY A 192 18.10 6.39 -0.42
C GLY A 192 18.11 6.33 -1.93
N LEU A 193 17.22 5.53 -2.49
CA LEU A 193 17.13 5.19 -3.91
C LEU A 193 17.09 6.47 -4.76
N SER A 194 18.25 7.02 -5.11
CA SER A 194 18.36 8.10 -6.10
C SER A 194 18.28 7.44 -7.48
N GLY A 195 17.07 7.03 -7.84
CA GLY A 195 16.89 6.16 -8.99
C GLY A 195 15.49 5.58 -9.12
N ASN A 196 14.51 6.48 -9.20
CA ASN A 196 13.26 6.31 -9.95
C ASN A 196 12.00 5.71 -9.31
N ASP A 197 11.90 5.50 -7.99
CA ASP A 197 10.60 5.16 -7.34
C ASP A 197 10.63 5.53 -5.83
N CYS A 198 10.54 6.83 -5.53
CA CYS A 198 10.37 7.39 -4.19
C CYS A 198 8.90 7.22 -3.78
N TYR A 199 8.57 6.04 -3.23
CA TYR A 199 7.24 5.78 -2.72
C TYR A 199 7.22 5.78 -1.19
N ILE A 200 6.30 6.53 -0.59
CA ILE A 200 5.85 6.23 0.77
C ILE A 200 4.99 4.98 0.69
N ARG A 201 5.42 3.90 1.33
CA ARG A 201 4.75 2.61 1.31
C ARG A 201 3.71 2.53 2.43
N ILE A 202 2.49 2.13 2.08
CA ILE A 202 1.33 2.20 2.96
C ILE A 202 0.75 0.81 3.19
N LEU A 203 0.59 0.44 4.46
CA LEU A 203 -0.25 -0.68 4.88
C LEU A 203 -1.66 -0.14 5.21
N VAL A 204 -2.69 -0.77 4.64
CA VAL A 204 -4.10 -0.48 4.96
C VAL A 204 -4.74 -1.69 5.62
N GLY A 205 -4.98 -1.59 6.93
CA GLY A 205 -5.74 -2.57 7.69
C GLY A 205 -7.23 -2.25 7.67
N PHE A 206 -8.06 -3.28 7.75
CA PHE A 206 -9.49 -3.15 8.03
C PHE A 206 -9.82 -3.86 9.33
N GLU A 207 -10.75 -3.31 10.11
CA GLU A 207 -11.32 -4.05 11.23
C GLU A 207 -12.14 -5.25 10.76
N SER A 208 -12.34 -6.21 11.67
CA SER A 208 -13.20 -7.36 11.42
C SER A 208 -14.63 -6.93 11.10
N GLY A 209 -15.21 -7.54 10.07
CA GLY A 209 -16.58 -7.29 9.65
C GLY A 209 -16.76 -5.99 8.87
N ILE A 210 -15.69 -5.45 8.27
CA ILE A 210 -15.80 -4.30 7.35
C ILE A 210 -16.85 -4.58 6.28
N ILE A 211 -17.79 -3.64 6.08
CA ILE A 211 -18.92 -3.87 5.17
C ILE A 211 -18.63 -3.53 3.70
N GLU A 212 -17.40 -3.11 3.40
CA GLU A 212 -16.94 -2.82 2.04
C GLU A 212 -17.07 -4.05 1.14
N ALA A 213 -17.60 -3.88 -0.07
CA ALA A 213 -17.78 -4.97 -1.01
C ALA A 213 -16.45 -5.50 -1.57
N ASP A 214 -15.45 -4.63 -1.49
CA ASP A 214 -14.15 -4.75 -2.11
C ASP A 214 -13.11 -3.98 -1.29
N PRO A 215 -12.70 -4.50 -0.10
CA PRO A 215 -11.75 -3.81 0.77
C PRO A 215 -10.42 -3.49 0.06
N VAL A 216 -9.88 -4.44 -0.72
CA VAL A 216 -8.64 -4.24 -1.49
C VAL A 216 -8.80 -3.12 -2.53
N GLY A 217 -9.87 -3.12 -3.33
CA GLY A 217 -10.12 -2.05 -4.29
C GLY A 217 -10.37 -0.69 -3.63
N PHE A 218 -10.94 -0.68 -2.42
CA PHE A 218 -11.09 0.53 -1.61
C PHE A 218 -9.74 1.07 -1.11
N ALA A 219 -8.86 0.20 -0.60
CA ALA A 219 -7.51 0.57 -0.17
C ALA A 219 -6.68 1.15 -1.33
N ILE A 220 -6.73 0.51 -2.49
CA ILE A 220 -6.05 1.00 -3.70
C ILE A 220 -6.58 2.38 -4.09
N GLU A 221 -7.91 2.58 -4.08
CA GLU A 221 -8.51 3.88 -4.41
C GLU A 221 -8.09 4.98 -3.43
N CYS A 222 -7.97 4.68 -2.12
CA CYS A 222 -7.50 5.65 -1.12
C CYS A 222 -6.06 6.10 -1.39
N VAL A 223 -5.15 5.17 -1.68
CA VAL A 223 -3.75 5.48 -2.02
C VAL A 223 -3.66 6.23 -3.35
N GLU A 224 -4.36 5.78 -4.37
CA GLU A 224 -4.31 6.42 -5.68
C GLU A 224 -5.00 7.78 -5.70
N LEU A 225 -6.05 8.00 -4.90
CA LEU A 225 -6.64 9.32 -4.73
C LEU A 225 -5.67 10.28 -4.06
N SER A 226 -4.91 9.80 -3.06
CA SER A 226 -3.82 10.58 -2.46
C SER A 226 -2.78 10.97 -3.52
N ASN A 227 -2.39 10.05 -4.39
CA ASN A 227 -1.48 10.33 -5.51
C ASN A 227 -2.06 11.31 -6.55
N THR A 228 -3.37 11.26 -6.82
CA THR A 228 -4.05 12.28 -7.63
C THR A 228 -3.95 13.66 -6.99
N ILE A 229 -4.12 13.74 -5.67
CA ILE A 229 -4.04 15.00 -4.90
C ILE A 229 -2.59 15.53 -4.88
N TYR A 230 -1.60 14.66 -4.66
CA TYR A 230 -0.18 15.02 -4.70
C TYR A 230 0.21 15.60 -6.07
N ALA A 231 -0.13 14.89 -7.15
CA ALA A 231 0.15 15.34 -8.51
C ALA A 231 -0.54 16.68 -8.84
N GLN A 232 -1.80 16.86 -8.43
CA GLN A 232 -2.52 18.13 -8.62
C GLN A 232 -1.92 19.29 -7.83
N SER A 233 -1.30 18.99 -6.69
CA SER A 233 -0.68 19.97 -5.79
C SER A 233 0.80 20.22 -6.10
N GLN A 234 1.39 19.54 -7.10
CA GLN A 234 2.83 19.56 -7.42
C GLN A 234 3.75 19.01 -6.32
N ILE A 235 3.22 18.12 -5.47
CA ILE A 235 4.01 17.35 -4.51
C ILE A 235 4.82 16.31 -5.29
N ASN A 236 6.12 16.20 -4.99
CA ASN A 236 7.14 15.56 -5.83
C ASN A 236 7.44 14.11 -5.43
N PHE A 237 6.45 13.40 -4.89
CA PHE A 237 6.51 11.97 -4.61
C PHE A 237 5.13 11.32 -4.83
N GLU A 238 5.08 9.99 -4.78
CA GLU A 238 3.83 9.24 -4.72
C GLU A 238 3.85 8.28 -3.53
N ALA A 239 2.70 7.75 -3.15
CA ALA A 239 2.56 6.64 -2.25
C ALA A 239 2.30 5.33 -3.01
N GLU A 240 2.61 4.20 -2.39
CA GLU A 240 2.31 2.87 -2.89
C GLU A 240 1.60 2.04 -1.81
N LEU A 241 0.59 1.27 -2.20
CA LEU A 241 0.01 0.27 -1.32
C LEU A 241 1.02 -0.89 -1.19
N ALA A 242 1.54 -1.10 0.01
CA ALA A 242 2.42 -2.21 0.34
C ALA A 242 1.61 -3.47 0.69
N PHE A 243 0.59 -3.29 1.52
CA PHE A 243 -0.23 -4.40 2.01
C PHE A 243 -1.66 -3.92 2.32
N ALA A 244 -2.64 -4.79 2.08
CA ALA A 244 -4.00 -4.57 2.54
C ALA A 244 -4.63 -5.87 3.04
N LYS A 245 -5.31 -5.82 4.19
CA LYS A 245 -5.89 -6.99 4.85
C LYS A 245 -6.98 -6.61 5.85
N GLU A 246 -7.99 -7.47 5.98
CA GLU A 246 -8.91 -7.46 7.12
C GLU A 246 -8.30 -8.22 8.32
N TYR A 247 -8.22 -7.56 9.47
CA TYR A 247 -7.78 -8.16 10.73
C TYR A 247 -8.95 -8.85 11.44
N SER A 248 -8.65 -9.84 12.27
CA SER A 248 -9.65 -10.55 13.07
C SER A 248 -10.17 -9.75 14.28
N ASP A 249 -9.51 -8.63 14.60
CA ASP A 249 -9.87 -7.75 15.70
C ASP A 249 -10.90 -6.70 15.25
N ASN A 250 -11.78 -6.29 16.17
CA ASN A 250 -12.75 -5.22 15.90
C ASN A 250 -12.19 -3.94 16.53
N ALA A 251 -12.27 -2.81 15.85
CA ALA A 251 -11.81 -1.57 16.46
C ALA A 251 -12.74 -1.13 17.59
N SER A 252 -12.22 -0.33 18.52
CA SER A 252 -13.09 0.43 19.43
C SER A 252 -13.95 1.40 18.61
N THR A 253 -15.19 1.64 19.05
CA THR A 253 -15.99 2.73 18.51
C THR A 253 -15.55 4.10 19.06
N ASP A 254 -14.75 4.12 20.13
CA ASP A 254 -14.04 5.32 20.58
C ASP A 254 -12.75 5.49 19.77
N ILE A 255 -12.58 6.66 19.14
CA ILE A 255 -11.51 6.91 18.17
C ILE A 255 -10.11 6.96 18.80
N ASP A 256 -9.98 7.48 20.03
CA ASP A 256 -8.71 7.51 20.76
C ASP A 256 -8.29 6.06 21.09
N ASP A 257 -9.23 5.25 21.62
CA ASP A 257 -8.97 3.85 21.97
C ASP A 257 -8.69 2.99 20.73
N ALA A 258 -9.36 3.26 19.61
CA ALA A 258 -9.12 2.56 18.33
C ALA A 258 -7.70 2.81 17.81
N LEU A 259 -7.26 4.07 17.82
CA LEU A 259 -5.90 4.42 17.43
C LEU A 259 -4.87 3.79 18.37
N ALA A 260 -5.08 3.87 19.68
CA ALA A 260 -4.15 3.30 20.64
C ALA A 260 -4.05 1.77 20.55
N ALA A 261 -5.14 1.08 20.19
CA ALA A 261 -5.13 -0.35 19.89
C ALA A 261 -4.39 -0.64 18.59
N TRP A 262 -4.62 0.15 17.54
CA TRP A 262 -3.92 0.02 16.25
C TRP A 262 -2.40 0.24 16.36
N GLU A 263 -1.97 1.15 17.23
CA GLU A 263 -0.56 1.36 17.55
C GLU A 263 0.04 0.24 18.42
N GLY A 264 -0.77 -0.72 18.91
CA GLY A 264 -0.34 -1.77 19.83
C GLY A 264 0.02 -1.25 21.23
N ILE A 265 -0.49 -0.08 21.61
CA ILE A 265 -0.27 0.54 22.94
C ILE A 265 -1.26 -0.03 23.95
N ILE A 266 -2.48 -0.36 23.50
CA ILE A 266 -3.61 -0.76 24.33
C ILE A 266 -4.21 -2.09 23.82
N ASP A 267 -4.63 -2.95 24.76
CA ASP A 267 -5.57 -4.06 24.57
C ASP A 267 -5.22 -5.32 23.76
N ASP A 268 -3.94 -5.68 23.55
CA ASP A 268 -3.54 -6.96 22.90
C ASP A 268 -4.28 -7.23 21.55
N GLN A 269 -4.76 -6.17 20.88
CA GLN A 269 -5.48 -6.19 19.60
C GLN A 269 -4.56 -5.70 18.48
N PHE A 270 -4.84 -6.13 17.25
CA PHE A 270 -4.06 -5.79 16.06
C PHE A 270 -2.56 -6.08 16.20
N LEU A 271 -2.18 -7.06 17.04
CA LEU A 271 -0.78 -7.36 17.36
C LEU A 271 0.08 -7.69 16.12
N ASP A 272 -0.57 -8.21 15.08
CA ASP A 272 0.08 -8.60 13.83
C ASP A 272 0.45 -7.39 12.95
N VAL A 273 -0.08 -6.19 13.19
CA VAL A 273 0.17 -5.01 12.34
C VAL A 273 1.65 -4.63 12.31
N HIS A 274 2.35 -4.71 13.43
CA HIS A 274 3.77 -4.35 13.50
C HIS A 274 4.62 -5.36 12.73
N SER A 275 4.28 -6.65 12.82
CA SER A 275 4.94 -7.67 11.98
C SER A 275 4.60 -7.50 10.51
N ASP A 276 3.35 -7.20 10.15
CA ASP A 276 2.94 -6.98 8.76
C ASP A 276 3.65 -5.73 8.20
N ARG A 277 3.81 -4.67 9.01
CA ARG A 277 4.54 -3.45 8.64
C ARG A 277 5.99 -3.74 8.28
N GLU A 278 6.72 -4.41 9.17
CA GLU A 278 8.11 -4.82 8.93
C GLU A 278 8.19 -5.78 7.73
N HIS A 279 7.23 -6.70 7.62
CA HIS A 279 7.25 -7.73 6.60
C HIS A 279 6.99 -7.21 5.19
N TYR A 280 6.15 -6.18 5.05
CA TYR A 280 5.79 -5.59 3.75
C TYR A 280 6.46 -4.23 3.48
N ASP A 281 7.40 -3.84 4.34
CA ASP A 281 8.15 -2.59 4.25
C ASP A 281 7.20 -1.38 4.17
N ALA A 282 6.29 -1.25 5.14
CA ALA A 282 5.31 -0.16 5.16
C ALA A 282 5.78 1.00 6.04
N ASP A 283 5.90 2.18 5.45
CA ASP A 283 6.25 3.41 6.15
C ASP A 283 5.10 3.90 7.03
N PHE A 284 3.86 3.85 6.54
CA PHE A 284 2.63 4.25 7.25
C PHE A 284 1.62 3.12 7.39
N CYS A 285 0.92 3.08 8.52
CA CYS A 285 -0.11 2.09 8.83
C CYS A 285 -1.46 2.77 9.09
N ILE A 286 -2.44 2.55 8.23
CA ILE A 286 -3.77 3.13 8.36
C ILE A 286 -4.80 2.04 8.64
N LEU A 287 -5.60 2.21 9.69
CA LEU A 287 -6.76 1.36 9.97
C LEU A 287 -8.03 2.01 9.43
N VAL A 288 -8.79 1.26 8.62
CA VAL A 288 -10.12 1.65 8.16
C VAL A 288 -11.18 0.90 8.95
N VAL A 289 -12.10 1.65 9.56
CA VAL A 289 -13.21 1.12 10.36
C VAL A 289 -14.57 1.42 9.71
N ASN A 290 -15.63 0.75 10.16
CA ASN A 290 -16.98 0.96 9.69
C ASN A 290 -17.55 2.31 10.11
N ASP A 291 -17.41 2.65 11.38
CA ASP A 291 -17.94 3.84 12.05
C ASP A 291 -17.35 4.02 13.46
N PHE A 292 -17.28 5.27 13.91
CA PHE A 292 -16.98 5.62 15.31
C PHE A 292 -18.25 6.11 16.03
N ASP A 293 -18.26 6.00 17.35
CA ASP A 293 -19.27 6.64 18.20
C ASP A 293 -18.98 8.14 18.29
N GLY A 294 -19.73 8.97 17.57
CA GLY A 294 -19.64 10.43 17.71
C GLY A 294 -19.74 11.19 16.40
N ASP A 295 -19.16 12.38 16.39
CA ASP A 295 -19.17 13.31 15.24
C ASP A 295 -17.81 13.37 14.50
N TYR A 296 -16.90 12.43 14.81
CA TYR A 296 -15.50 12.39 14.35
C TYR A 296 -15.23 11.12 13.54
N VAL A 297 -14.38 11.23 12.52
CA VAL A 297 -14.18 10.18 11.50
C VAL A 297 -12.72 9.86 11.18
N GLY A 298 -11.76 10.52 11.80
CA GLY A 298 -10.34 10.31 11.54
C GLY A 298 -9.46 10.79 12.68
N LEU A 299 -8.34 10.10 12.93
CA LEU A 299 -7.35 10.56 13.89
C LEU A 299 -5.96 10.01 13.55
N ALA A 300 -5.01 10.91 13.33
CA ALA A 300 -3.58 10.60 13.29
C ALA A 300 -2.96 10.57 14.69
N SER A 301 -1.90 9.78 14.85
CA SER A 301 -1.11 9.74 16.09
C SER A 301 -0.50 11.09 16.45
N THR A 302 -0.08 11.88 15.46
CA THR A 302 0.60 13.15 15.70
C THR A 302 0.70 13.99 14.43
N ILE A 303 1.17 15.23 14.59
CA ILE A 303 1.64 16.06 13.49
C ILE A 303 3.15 15.90 13.37
N LEU A 304 3.62 15.48 12.19
CA LEU A 304 5.02 15.12 11.90
C LEU A 304 5.46 13.89 12.68
N ALA A 305 5.07 12.73 12.16
CA ALA A 305 5.26 11.44 12.80
C ALA A 305 6.73 11.02 12.90
N SER A 306 6.97 10.14 13.87
CA SER A 306 8.16 9.29 13.95
C SER A 306 7.78 7.88 13.46
N TYR A 307 8.77 6.99 13.30
CA TYR A 307 8.50 5.59 12.99
C TYR A 307 7.42 4.97 13.90
N SER A 308 7.51 5.18 15.22
CA SER A 308 6.56 4.59 16.18
C SER A 308 5.16 5.23 16.18
N SER A 309 5.02 6.44 15.63
CA SER A 309 3.75 7.19 15.56
C SER A 309 3.21 7.32 14.14
N ALA A 310 3.71 6.53 13.18
CA ALA A 310 3.30 6.58 11.78
C ALA A 310 1.97 5.82 11.52
N PHE A 311 0.99 6.05 12.39
CA PHE A 311 -0.30 5.36 12.45
C PHE A 311 -1.46 6.36 12.45
N CYS A 312 -2.54 6.02 11.75
CA CYS A 312 -3.81 6.73 11.85
C CYS A 312 -5.00 5.78 11.69
N VAL A 313 -6.18 6.24 12.11
CA VAL A 313 -7.45 5.53 11.95
C VAL A 313 -8.45 6.40 11.19
N VAL A 314 -9.27 5.80 10.34
CA VAL A 314 -10.23 6.51 9.48
C VAL A 314 -11.51 5.72 9.28
N GLU A 315 -12.66 6.40 9.32
CA GLU A 315 -13.94 5.80 8.95
C GLU A 315 -14.07 5.62 7.42
N ARG A 316 -14.47 4.43 6.98
CA ARG A 316 -14.71 4.09 5.55
C ARG A 316 -15.66 5.06 4.83
N GLY A 317 -16.57 5.71 5.56
CA GLY A 317 -17.55 6.65 5.04
C GLY A 317 -16.91 7.94 4.59
N ALA A 318 -15.88 8.39 5.31
CA ALA A 318 -15.19 9.66 5.11
C ALA A 318 -13.87 9.53 4.32
N ALA A 319 -13.24 8.35 4.34
CA ALA A 319 -11.90 8.12 3.76
C ALA A 319 -11.76 8.68 2.32
N ILE A 320 -12.72 8.35 1.44
CA ILE A 320 -12.79 8.83 0.05
C ILE A 320 -13.73 10.04 -0.07
N ASP A 321 -14.86 10.08 0.64
CA ASP A 321 -15.93 11.09 0.45
C ASP A 321 -15.52 12.48 0.95
N ASN A 322 -14.85 12.53 2.10
CA ASN A 322 -14.38 13.75 2.74
C ASN A 322 -12.86 13.93 2.62
N LEU A 323 -12.17 13.03 1.91
CA LEU A 323 -10.71 12.98 1.75
C LEU A 323 -9.96 12.74 3.07
N SER A 324 -10.63 12.18 4.07
CA SER A 324 -10.06 12.01 5.42
C SER A 324 -8.85 11.07 5.43
N PHE A 325 -8.78 10.07 4.53
CA PHE A 325 -7.60 9.22 4.42
C PHE A 325 -6.33 10.02 4.08
N THR A 326 -6.42 10.89 3.07
CA THR A 326 -5.31 11.76 2.67
C THR A 326 -5.06 12.87 3.71
N HIS A 327 -6.10 13.30 4.42
CA HIS A 327 -5.99 14.28 5.51
C HIS A 327 -5.12 13.76 6.66
N GLU A 328 -5.41 12.55 7.15
CA GLU A 328 -4.63 11.97 8.25
C GLU A 328 -3.18 11.71 7.85
N ILE A 329 -2.93 11.24 6.62
CA ILE A 329 -1.56 11.14 6.10
C ILE A 329 -0.89 12.52 6.07
N GLY A 330 -1.63 13.57 5.72
CA GLY A 330 -1.16 14.94 5.81
C GLY A 330 -0.64 15.28 7.21
N HIS A 331 -1.38 14.95 8.27
CA HIS A 331 -0.92 15.13 9.65
C HIS A 331 0.36 14.35 9.95
N LEU A 332 0.41 13.05 9.62
CA LEU A 332 1.62 12.25 9.79
C LEU A 332 2.83 12.89 9.09
N MET A 333 2.62 13.54 7.95
CA MET A 333 3.67 14.24 7.20
C MET A 333 3.97 15.67 7.66
N GLY A 334 3.30 16.13 8.72
CA GLY A 334 3.53 17.45 9.31
C GLY A 334 2.62 18.55 8.81
N ALA A 335 1.56 18.26 8.05
CA ALA A 335 0.55 19.24 7.70
C ALA A 335 -0.38 19.55 8.89
N ARG A 336 -0.90 20.77 8.93
CA ARG A 336 -1.78 21.30 9.97
C ARG A 336 -3.10 21.76 9.38
N HIS A 337 -4.12 21.89 10.23
CA HIS A 337 -5.38 22.53 9.86
C HIS A 337 -5.18 23.94 9.33
N ASP A 338 -6.17 24.52 8.65
CA ASP A 338 -6.08 25.91 8.23
C ASP A 338 -5.86 26.87 9.42
N GLU A 339 -5.30 28.05 9.13
CA GLU A 339 -4.89 29.02 10.15
C GLU A 339 -6.06 29.54 11.01
N TYR A 340 -7.32 29.46 10.52
CA TYR A 340 -8.48 29.84 11.33
C TYR A 340 -8.69 28.88 12.51
N VAL A 341 -8.44 27.59 12.28
CA VAL A 341 -8.63 26.52 13.27
C VAL A 341 -7.39 26.31 14.12
N ASP A 342 -6.19 26.28 13.54
CA ASP A 342 -4.94 26.03 14.28
C ASP A 342 -4.41 27.30 14.97
N GLY A 343 -4.19 28.38 14.20
CA GLY A 343 -3.73 29.67 14.69
C GLY A 343 -2.28 29.74 15.17
N SER A 344 -1.41 28.78 14.83
CA SER A 344 0.02 28.85 15.15
C SER A 344 0.79 29.87 14.31
N GLY A 345 0.30 30.19 13.11
CA GLY A 345 0.99 31.03 12.14
C GLY A 345 2.21 30.36 11.50
N ASP A 346 2.31 29.04 11.56
CA ASP A 346 3.29 28.27 10.78
C ASP A 346 2.89 28.27 9.29
N TYR A 347 3.72 27.71 8.41
CA TYR A 347 3.46 27.76 6.95
C TYR A 347 2.69 26.55 6.43
N ASN A 348 2.58 25.49 7.21
CA ASN A 348 2.15 24.16 6.81
C ASN A 348 0.65 23.93 7.05
N HIS A 349 -0.20 24.95 6.81
CA HIS A 349 -1.64 24.87 7.05
C HIS A 349 -2.47 24.64 5.78
N GLY A 350 -3.68 24.13 5.96
CA GLY A 350 -4.73 24.17 4.94
C GLY A 350 -5.10 25.60 4.51
N TYR A 351 -5.88 25.72 3.43
CA TYR A 351 -6.30 27.00 2.87
C TYR A 351 -7.76 27.03 2.45
N ILE A 352 -8.40 28.20 2.63
CA ILE A 352 -9.76 28.46 2.20
C ILE A 352 -9.75 29.52 1.09
N ILE A 353 -10.37 29.21 -0.05
CA ILE A 353 -10.61 30.19 -1.12
C ILE A 353 -12.05 30.66 -1.04
N HIS A 354 -12.30 31.73 -0.27
CA HIS A 354 -13.65 32.26 -0.06
C HIS A 354 -14.38 32.68 -1.34
N SER A 355 -13.67 33.21 -2.35
CA SER A 355 -14.28 33.63 -3.61
C SER A 355 -14.86 32.45 -4.40
N GLU A 356 -14.18 31.31 -4.32
CA GLU A 356 -14.60 30.06 -4.96
C GLU A 356 -15.45 29.20 -4.03
N LYS A 357 -15.48 29.50 -2.72
CA LYS A 357 -16.14 28.68 -1.67
C LYS A 357 -15.66 27.23 -1.72
N VAL A 358 -14.35 27.07 -1.66
CA VAL A 358 -13.66 25.77 -1.60
C VAL A 358 -12.56 25.83 -0.54
N ARG A 359 -12.18 24.67 -0.03
CA ARG A 359 -11.14 24.50 0.99
C ARG A 359 -10.23 23.31 0.64
N THR A 360 -8.92 23.43 0.86
CA THR A 360 -7.95 22.36 0.59
C THR A 360 -8.13 21.18 1.57
N VAL A 361 -7.44 20.06 1.32
CA VAL A 361 -7.57 18.81 2.10
C VAL A 361 -7.46 19.06 3.61
N MET A 362 -6.48 19.84 4.05
CA MET A 362 -6.24 20.11 5.48
C MET A 362 -7.13 21.19 6.07
N ALA A 363 -7.87 21.95 5.26
CA ALA A 363 -8.70 23.03 5.77
C ALA A 363 -10.07 22.52 6.23
N TYR A 364 -10.59 23.09 7.30
CA TYR A 364 -11.89 22.85 7.88
C TYR A 364 -12.92 23.87 7.36
N ASN A 365 -14.21 23.63 7.65
CA ASN A 365 -15.30 24.47 7.13
C ASN A 365 -15.69 25.60 8.11
N ASP A 366 -15.09 25.65 9.29
CA ASP A 366 -15.43 26.54 10.41
C ASP A 366 -15.48 28.01 10.00
N GLU A 367 -14.43 28.53 9.34
CA GLU A 367 -14.42 29.92 8.89
C GLU A 367 -15.55 30.20 7.88
N CYS A 368 -15.83 29.25 6.97
CA CYS A 368 -16.91 29.40 6.00
C CYS A 368 -18.28 29.42 6.70
N ASP A 369 -18.50 28.54 7.67
CA ASP A 369 -19.72 28.49 8.49
C ASP A 369 -19.94 29.80 9.25
N ASP A 370 -18.89 30.35 9.87
CA ASP A 370 -18.94 31.66 10.56
C ASP A 370 -19.22 32.83 9.61
N ASN A 371 -18.81 32.69 8.34
CA ASN A 371 -19.15 33.61 7.27
C ASN A 371 -20.51 33.32 6.59
N GLY A 372 -21.25 32.31 7.05
CA GLY A 372 -22.61 31.98 6.63
C GLY A 372 -22.73 31.24 5.29
N TYR A 373 -21.71 30.47 4.88
CA TYR A 373 -21.76 29.61 3.70
C TYR A 373 -20.90 28.35 3.83
N ASN A 374 -21.14 27.34 2.99
CA ASN A 374 -20.32 26.14 2.93
C ASN A 374 -19.15 26.29 1.95
N CYS A 375 -18.01 25.68 2.29
CA CYS A 375 -16.86 25.49 1.42
C CYS A 375 -16.66 24.01 1.10
N ASP A 376 -16.71 23.68 -0.19
CA ASP A 376 -16.50 22.30 -0.65
C ASP A 376 -15.02 21.93 -0.48
N ARG A 377 -14.73 20.76 0.11
CA ARG A 377 -13.36 20.27 0.23
C ARG A 377 -12.90 19.70 -1.12
N ILE A 378 -11.71 20.09 -1.55
CA ILE A 378 -11.17 19.77 -2.89
C ILE A 378 -9.89 18.95 -2.82
N GLU A 379 -9.58 18.28 -3.94
CA GLU A 379 -8.45 17.36 -4.11
C GLU A 379 -7.11 18.09 -4.29
N TYR A 380 -6.82 19.06 -3.42
CA TYR A 380 -5.59 19.84 -3.41
C TYR A 380 -5.10 20.03 -1.98
N PHE A 381 -3.81 19.85 -1.76
CA PHE A 381 -3.10 20.44 -0.61
C PHE A 381 -2.86 21.93 -0.87
N SER A 382 -2.60 22.70 0.19
CA SER A 382 -2.32 24.12 0.02
C SER A 382 -0.95 24.36 -0.62
N THR A 383 -0.91 25.25 -1.59
CA THR A 383 0.32 25.67 -2.29
C THR A 383 0.12 27.02 -2.99
N PRO A 384 1.11 27.94 -2.95
CA PRO A 384 1.10 29.16 -3.74
C PRO A 384 1.32 28.94 -5.24
N ASP A 385 1.80 27.76 -5.64
CA ASP A 385 2.30 27.51 -7.00
C ASP A 385 1.23 26.97 -7.97
N VAL A 386 0.10 26.50 -7.43
CA VAL A 386 -1.05 26.03 -8.21
C VAL A 386 -2.23 26.97 -8.03
N ASN A 387 -2.84 27.39 -9.15
CA ASN A 387 -4.01 28.25 -9.15
C ASN A 387 -5.30 27.45 -9.35
N ALA A 388 -6.39 27.92 -8.75
CA ALA A 388 -7.72 27.40 -9.01
C ALA A 388 -8.04 27.42 -10.52
N PRO A 389 -8.47 26.28 -11.11
CA PRO A 389 -8.65 26.15 -12.55
C PRO A 389 -9.48 27.28 -13.18
N GLY A 390 -8.88 27.93 -14.19
CA GLY A 390 -9.52 29.06 -14.89
C GLY A 390 -9.44 30.41 -14.16
N THR A 391 -8.71 30.50 -13.05
CA THR A 391 -8.50 31.74 -12.28
C THR A 391 -6.99 32.06 -12.14
N SER A 392 -6.67 33.14 -11.43
CA SER A 392 -5.30 33.47 -10.99
C SER A 392 -5.19 33.50 -9.47
N ILE A 393 -6.06 32.74 -8.79
CA ILE A 393 -6.12 32.66 -7.34
C ILE A 393 -5.39 31.38 -6.93
N PRO A 394 -4.31 31.47 -6.13
CA PRO A 394 -3.55 30.30 -5.70
C PRO A 394 -4.33 29.48 -4.66
N PHE A 395 -3.98 28.20 -4.53
CA PHE A 395 -4.46 27.29 -3.48
C PHE A 395 -3.74 27.45 -2.14
N GLY A 396 -3.13 28.61 -1.88
CA GLY A 396 -2.37 28.84 -0.68
C GLY A 396 -1.49 30.06 -0.78
N ASP A 397 -0.63 30.22 0.21
CA ASP A 397 0.36 31.27 0.28
C ASP A 397 1.62 30.76 1.00
N ALA A 398 2.77 31.33 0.65
CA ALA A 398 4.06 30.85 1.18
C ALA A 398 4.29 31.14 2.68
N ALA A 399 3.43 31.95 3.32
CA ALA A 399 3.63 32.37 4.70
C ALA A 399 2.90 31.43 5.67
N THR A 400 1.65 31.12 5.37
CA THR A 400 0.76 30.37 6.26
C THR A 400 0.18 29.10 5.65
N ALA A 401 0.06 28.99 4.32
CA ALA A 401 -0.72 27.92 3.69
C ALA A 401 0.04 27.26 2.52
N HIS A 402 1.01 26.41 2.88
CA HIS A 402 1.95 25.76 1.97
C HIS A 402 2.25 24.31 2.42
N ASN A 403 1.20 23.48 2.49
CA ASN A 403 1.30 22.05 2.78
C ASN A 403 2.22 21.32 1.80
N GLU A 404 2.19 21.65 0.50
CA GLU A 404 3.04 21.00 -0.51
C GLU A 404 4.52 21.04 -0.12
N ARG A 405 5.02 22.20 0.30
CA ARG A 405 6.40 22.33 0.79
C ARG A 405 6.67 21.45 2.02
N ALA A 406 5.73 21.39 2.97
CA ALA A 406 5.91 20.58 4.16
C ALA A 406 6.01 19.07 3.82
N LEU A 407 5.15 18.60 2.93
CA LEU A 407 5.15 17.20 2.49
C LEU A 407 6.44 16.86 1.72
N ASP A 408 6.88 17.72 0.79
CA ASP A 408 8.11 17.52 0.03
C ASP A 408 9.38 17.59 0.90
N GLU A 409 9.43 18.49 1.88
CA GLU A 409 10.60 18.61 2.77
C GLU A 409 10.77 17.39 3.68
N ASN A 410 9.68 16.73 4.05
CA ASN A 410 9.70 15.63 5.00
C ASN A 410 9.66 14.23 4.36
N GLU A 411 9.23 14.08 3.10
CA GLU A 411 9.15 12.78 2.42
C GLU A 411 10.42 11.92 2.54
N PRO A 412 11.65 12.47 2.39
CA PRO A 412 12.85 11.62 2.42
C PRO A 412 13.08 10.94 3.77
N GLU A 413 12.55 11.50 4.86
CA GLU A 413 12.59 10.87 6.19
C GLU A 413 11.53 9.77 6.30
N PHE A 414 10.34 10.01 5.75
CA PHE A 414 9.21 9.07 5.84
C PHE A 414 9.37 7.85 4.94
N ALA A 415 9.89 8.01 3.72
CA ALA A 415 10.16 6.89 2.82
C ALA A 415 11.35 6.01 3.26
N ASP A 416 12.00 6.36 4.38
CA ASP A 416 13.07 5.60 5.03
C ASP A 416 12.62 5.05 6.40
N PHE A 417 11.31 5.05 6.68
CA PHE A 417 10.75 4.40 7.88
C PHE A 417 10.87 2.88 7.77
N GLU A 418 10.55 2.30 6.62
CA GLU A 418 10.82 0.90 6.27
C GLU A 418 11.56 0.79 4.93
N PRO A 419 12.88 1.04 4.90
CA PRO A 419 13.67 0.95 3.68
C PRO A 419 13.67 -0.46 3.10
N VAL A 420 13.53 -0.51 1.79
CA VAL A 420 13.62 -1.73 1.00
C VAL A 420 14.96 -2.43 1.22
N VAL A 421 14.92 -3.67 1.69
CA VAL A 421 16.10 -4.49 1.96
C VAL A 421 16.75 -5.03 0.69
N SER A 422 18.02 -5.41 0.79
CA SER A 422 18.77 -5.97 -0.35
C SER A 422 18.20 -7.32 -0.80
N ASP A 423 17.95 -8.21 0.14
CA ASP A 423 17.46 -9.56 -0.11
C ASP A 423 16.29 -9.82 0.86
N LYS A 424 15.09 -10.05 0.33
CA LYS A 424 13.87 -10.28 1.11
C LYS A 424 13.55 -11.77 1.16
N GLY A 425 13.64 -12.37 2.34
CA GLY A 425 13.37 -13.79 2.56
C GLY A 425 12.11 -14.03 3.37
N PHE A 426 11.19 -14.86 2.87
CA PHE A 426 10.04 -15.34 3.65
C PHE A 426 10.47 -16.56 4.48
N LEU A 427 10.94 -16.31 5.70
CA LEU A 427 11.52 -17.31 6.62
C LEU A 427 10.47 -18.12 7.40
N PHE A 428 9.23 -17.62 7.46
CA PHE A 428 8.11 -18.24 8.16
C PHE A 428 6.97 -18.53 7.19
N PRO A 429 6.07 -19.48 7.51
CA PRO A 429 4.91 -19.76 6.67
C PRO A 429 4.05 -18.51 6.48
N GLU A 430 3.79 -18.15 5.23
CA GLU A 430 2.94 -17.03 4.84
C GLU A 430 1.76 -17.54 4.01
N SER A 431 0.57 -16.98 4.24
CA SER A 431 -0.65 -17.30 3.49
C SER A 431 -1.41 -16.02 3.16
N ILE A 432 -1.52 -15.70 1.86
CA ILE A 432 -2.23 -14.54 1.34
C ILE A 432 -3.55 -15.02 0.72
N ASP A 433 -4.67 -14.50 1.21
CA ASP A 433 -6.00 -14.89 0.74
C ASP A 433 -6.73 -13.85 -0.11
N GLY A 434 -7.92 -14.22 -0.57
CA GLY A 434 -8.75 -13.45 -1.49
C GLY A 434 -9.15 -12.06 -1.03
N GLU A 435 -8.98 -11.76 0.26
CA GLU A 435 -9.31 -10.47 0.86
C GLU A 435 -8.05 -9.63 1.08
N MET A 436 -6.88 -10.11 0.62
CA MET A 436 -5.58 -9.47 0.80
C MET A 436 -4.94 -9.02 -0.51
N TYR A 437 -4.10 -8.00 -0.39
CA TYR A 437 -3.15 -7.55 -1.41
C TYR A 437 -1.76 -7.42 -0.81
N ALA A 438 -0.73 -7.87 -1.52
CA ALA A 438 0.66 -7.71 -1.11
C ALA A 438 1.57 -7.26 -2.28
N SER A 439 2.35 -6.21 -2.04
CA SER A 439 3.45 -5.74 -2.90
C SER A 439 4.77 -5.95 -2.16
N VAL A 440 5.58 -6.89 -2.63
CA VAL A 440 6.87 -7.23 -2.02
C VAL A 440 7.98 -6.72 -2.91
N THR A 441 8.93 -5.99 -2.33
CA THR A 441 10.06 -5.43 -3.05
C THR A 441 11.39 -5.73 -2.37
N ALA A 442 12.44 -5.91 -3.17
CA ALA A 442 13.81 -6.04 -2.71
C ALA A 442 14.77 -5.43 -3.74
N ILE A 443 15.93 -4.93 -3.30
CA ILE A 443 16.92 -4.36 -4.22
C ILE A 443 17.49 -5.44 -5.15
N ASN A 444 17.85 -6.61 -4.62
CA ASN A 444 18.48 -7.69 -5.37
C ASN A 444 17.53 -8.87 -5.53
N THR A 445 17.12 -9.51 -4.43
CA THR A 445 16.44 -10.81 -4.50
C THR A 445 15.25 -10.95 -3.56
N ILE A 446 14.28 -11.76 -3.98
CA ILE A 446 13.18 -12.22 -3.12
C ILE A 446 13.18 -13.75 -3.13
N SER A 447 13.04 -14.40 -1.97
CA SER A 447 12.96 -15.86 -1.85
C SER A 447 11.90 -16.31 -0.85
N ASN A 448 11.21 -17.42 -1.12
CA ASN A 448 10.50 -18.14 -0.05
C ASN A 448 11.44 -19.19 0.56
N GLU A 449 11.81 -19.02 1.83
CA GLU A 449 12.59 -20.02 2.57
C GLU A 449 11.68 -20.97 3.39
N SER A 450 10.38 -20.68 3.39
CA SER A 450 9.31 -21.45 4.01
C SER A 450 8.11 -21.57 3.06
N LEU A 451 6.98 -22.06 3.58
CA LEU A 451 5.70 -22.07 2.88
C LEU A 451 5.30 -20.63 2.52
N PHE A 452 5.00 -20.38 1.25
CA PHE A 452 4.41 -19.14 0.78
C PHE A 452 3.21 -19.51 -0.09
N GLU A 453 2.02 -19.39 0.48
CA GLU A 453 0.77 -19.80 -0.14
C GLU A 453 -0.07 -18.59 -0.53
N ILE A 454 -0.57 -18.61 -1.76
CA ILE A 454 -1.49 -17.60 -2.30
C ILE A 454 -2.78 -18.35 -2.64
N THR A 455 -3.91 -17.93 -2.08
CA THR A 455 -5.21 -18.60 -2.22
C THR A 455 -6.22 -17.76 -3.04
N ASP A 456 -7.29 -18.40 -3.50
CA ASP A 456 -8.24 -17.83 -4.49
C ASP A 456 -8.64 -16.37 -4.20
N GLY A 457 -8.54 -15.52 -5.23
CA GLY A 457 -8.84 -14.09 -5.16
C GLY A 457 -7.65 -13.18 -4.81
N ALA A 458 -6.60 -13.72 -4.17
CA ALA A 458 -5.48 -12.92 -3.69
C ALA A 458 -4.66 -12.32 -4.85
N THR A 459 -4.07 -11.16 -4.60
CA THR A 459 -3.13 -10.53 -5.53
C THR A 459 -1.80 -10.24 -4.86
N VAL A 460 -0.74 -10.87 -5.37
CA VAL A 460 0.63 -10.70 -4.89
C VAL A 460 1.54 -10.26 -6.03
N VAL A 461 2.30 -9.20 -5.79
CA VAL A 461 3.33 -8.69 -6.71
C VAL A 461 4.68 -8.83 -6.03
N TRP A 462 5.62 -9.53 -6.67
CA TRP A 462 7.03 -9.55 -6.27
C TRP A 462 7.86 -8.76 -7.28
N SER A 463 8.69 -7.83 -6.78
CA SER A 463 9.55 -6.98 -7.60
C SER A 463 10.99 -6.98 -7.05
N ALA A 464 11.92 -7.54 -7.82
CA ALA A 464 13.33 -7.65 -7.45
C ALA A 464 14.26 -7.16 -8.57
N GLY A 465 15.43 -6.63 -8.23
CA GLY A 465 16.41 -6.16 -9.20
C GLY A 465 17.05 -7.28 -10.01
N ASP A 466 17.44 -8.37 -9.35
CA ASP A 466 18.19 -9.47 -9.96
C ASP A 466 17.31 -10.69 -10.27
N TYR A 467 16.73 -11.33 -9.26
CA TYR A 467 15.87 -12.51 -9.44
C TYR A 467 14.95 -12.77 -8.25
N MET A 468 13.91 -13.58 -8.49
CA MET A 468 13.05 -14.15 -7.45
C MET A 468 13.23 -15.67 -7.42
N GLN A 469 13.49 -16.23 -6.25
CA GLN A 469 13.71 -17.66 -6.02
C GLN A 469 12.46 -18.28 -5.40
N MET A 470 11.75 -19.09 -6.20
CA MET A 470 10.61 -19.88 -5.71
C MET A 470 11.11 -21.28 -5.31
N GLU A 471 11.24 -21.53 -4.01
CA GLU A 471 11.67 -22.82 -3.45
C GLU A 471 10.48 -23.73 -3.10
N GLU A 472 10.80 -24.96 -2.66
CA GLU A 472 9.80 -25.88 -2.11
C GLU A 472 8.99 -25.20 -1.00
N GLY A 473 7.67 -25.07 -1.21
CA GLY A 473 6.78 -24.32 -0.32
C GLY A 473 6.06 -23.17 -1.01
N PHE A 474 6.46 -22.76 -2.21
CA PHE A 474 5.72 -21.77 -2.98
C PHE A 474 4.49 -22.39 -3.66
N TRP A 475 3.30 -21.89 -3.33
CA TRP A 475 2.02 -22.33 -3.90
C TRP A 475 1.17 -21.13 -4.31
N ALA A 476 0.83 -21.06 -5.59
CA ALA A 476 -0.20 -20.15 -6.09
C ALA A 476 -1.40 -20.98 -6.55
N GLU A 477 -2.50 -20.93 -5.79
CA GLU A 477 -3.71 -21.68 -6.09
C GLU A 477 -4.41 -21.16 -7.36
N ALA A 478 -5.27 -22.00 -7.94
CA ALA A 478 -6.07 -21.60 -9.09
C ALA A 478 -7.05 -20.49 -8.68
N GLY A 479 -6.98 -19.36 -9.38
CA GLY A 479 -7.84 -18.19 -9.14
C GLY A 479 -7.11 -16.99 -8.55
N THR A 480 -5.89 -17.20 -8.05
CA THR A 480 -4.94 -16.16 -7.62
C THR A 480 -4.43 -15.30 -8.78
N THR A 481 -3.92 -14.13 -8.43
CA THR A 481 -2.96 -13.38 -9.24
C THR A 481 -1.60 -13.41 -8.54
N PHE A 482 -0.58 -13.87 -9.26
CA PHE A 482 0.81 -13.68 -8.87
C PHE A 482 1.59 -13.04 -10.02
N GLU A 483 2.19 -11.88 -9.78
CA GLU A 483 3.02 -11.16 -10.74
C GLU A 483 4.47 -11.08 -10.24
N ALA A 484 5.41 -11.61 -11.01
CA ALA A 484 6.84 -11.55 -10.72
C ALA A 484 7.55 -10.62 -11.70
N LYS A 485 8.15 -9.53 -11.20
CA LYS A 485 8.88 -8.52 -11.96
C LYS A 485 10.37 -8.59 -11.65
N VAL A 486 11.17 -8.90 -12.67
CA VAL A 486 12.63 -8.76 -12.63
C VAL A 486 13.00 -7.50 -13.42
N ALA A 487 13.89 -6.67 -12.87
CA ALA A 487 14.33 -5.35 -13.33
C ALA A 487 13.71 -4.12 -12.61
N GLY A 488 13.55 -4.19 -11.28
CA GLY A 488 13.22 -3.04 -10.43
C GLY A 488 14.45 -2.50 -9.68
N CYS A 489 14.68 -1.19 -9.74
CA CYS A 489 15.76 -0.45 -9.03
C CYS A 489 17.21 -0.74 -9.43
N ASN A 490 17.56 -0.69 -10.73
CA ASN A 490 18.96 -0.41 -11.10
C ASN A 490 19.27 1.08 -10.86
N ALA A 491 20.01 1.41 -9.81
CA ALA A 491 20.59 2.74 -9.54
C ALA A 491 21.61 3.21 -10.61
N SER A 492 21.56 2.67 -11.83
CA SER A 492 22.48 2.96 -12.93
C SER A 492 21.89 2.52 -14.26
N ARG A 493 20.99 3.31 -14.87
CA ARG A 493 20.89 3.43 -16.34
C ARG A 493 19.94 4.53 -16.81
N MET A 494 20.45 5.77 -16.84
CA MET A 494 20.12 6.71 -17.91
C MET A 494 21.42 7.17 -18.58
N GLN A 495 21.93 6.35 -19.49
CA GLN A 495 22.65 6.84 -20.67
C GLN A 495 22.15 6.06 -21.88
N ASP A 496 21.42 6.79 -22.71
CA ASP A 496 21.24 6.66 -24.14
C ASP A 496 21.08 5.28 -24.79
N GLU A 497 20.01 5.20 -25.58
CA GLU A 497 19.78 4.24 -26.64
C GLU A 497 21.02 4.01 -27.54
N ASN A 498 21.72 2.90 -27.30
CA ASN A 498 22.13 1.93 -28.32
C ASN A 498 23.16 0.98 -27.70
N SER A 499 22.96 -0.32 -27.94
CA SER A 499 23.99 -1.33 -28.26
C SER A 499 23.82 -2.64 -27.49
N SER A 500 23.36 -3.64 -28.23
CA SER A 500 23.79 -5.06 -28.23
C SER A 500 24.41 -5.67 -26.97
N VAL A 501 23.71 -6.70 -26.49
CA VAL A 501 24.17 -7.88 -25.74
C VAL A 501 25.66 -8.23 -25.94
N THR A 502 26.39 -8.39 -24.83
CA THR A 502 27.44 -9.41 -24.66
C THR A 502 27.56 -9.84 -23.19
N ASN A 503 27.44 -11.15 -22.94
CA ASN A 503 27.78 -11.82 -21.67
C ASN A 503 29.27 -11.68 -21.31
N ALA A 504 29.57 -11.47 -20.03
CA ALA A 504 30.81 -11.92 -19.38
C ALA A 504 30.58 -11.99 -17.86
N GLY A 505 30.75 -13.18 -17.27
CA GLY A 505 30.57 -13.42 -15.84
C GLY A 505 31.78 -13.00 -14.98
N PHE A 506 31.54 -12.86 -13.68
CA PHE A 506 32.57 -12.81 -12.64
C PHE A 506 32.05 -13.53 -11.39
N GLU A 507 32.78 -14.56 -10.95
CA GLU A 507 32.69 -15.16 -9.62
C GLU A 507 33.54 -14.32 -8.65
N ASN A 508 32.97 -13.92 -7.51
CA ASN A 508 33.69 -13.45 -6.33
C ASN A 508 32.98 -14.07 -5.11
N GLY A 509 33.72 -14.73 -4.20
CA GLY A 509 33.12 -15.23 -2.96
C GLY A 509 34.17 -15.61 -1.92
N MET A 510 33.85 -15.31 -0.66
CA MET A 510 34.54 -15.80 0.54
C MET A 510 34.55 -17.34 0.61
N ALA A 511 35.70 -17.92 0.96
CA ALA A 511 35.79 -19.36 1.20
C ALA A 511 35.90 -19.63 2.71
N VAL A 512 34.89 -20.32 3.26
CA VAL A 512 34.85 -20.74 4.66
C VAL A 512 34.71 -22.26 4.74
N SER A 513 35.44 -22.90 5.64
CA SER A 513 35.33 -24.33 5.88
C SER A 513 35.41 -24.68 7.36
N LEU A 514 34.78 -25.79 7.74
CA LEU A 514 34.65 -26.25 9.11
C LEU A 514 35.15 -27.70 9.24
N PHE A 515 36.21 -27.93 10.01
CA PHE A 515 36.76 -29.28 10.20
C PHE A 515 37.42 -29.49 11.58
N PRO A 516 37.27 -30.69 12.20
CA PRO A 516 36.43 -31.80 11.75
C PRO A 516 34.93 -31.48 11.88
N ASN A 517 34.12 -32.11 11.02
CA ASN A 517 32.65 -32.08 11.08
C ASN A 517 32.13 -33.42 10.52
N PRO A 518 31.55 -34.32 11.33
CA PRO A 518 31.21 -34.18 12.75
C PRO A 518 32.41 -33.92 13.68
N ALA A 519 32.18 -33.17 14.74
CA ALA A 519 33.17 -32.78 15.75
C ALA A 519 32.83 -33.36 17.12
N ASP A 520 33.85 -33.73 17.89
CA ASP A 520 33.72 -34.22 19.27
C ASP A 520 33.85 -33.04 20.27
N ILE A 521 35.06 -32.78 20.78
CA ILE A 521 35.31 -31.71 21.77
C ILE A 521 35.75 -30.38 21.17
N LYS A 522 36.08 -30.35 19.87
CA LYS A 522 36.50 -29.14 19.17
C LYS A 522 36.31 -29.22 17.66
N SER A 523 36.09 -28.07 17.03
CA SER A 523 36.15 -27.89 15.58
C SER A 523 36.99 -26.66 15.23
N ARG A 524 37.33 -26.50 13.95
CA ARG A 524 38.09 -25.36 13.44
C ARG A 524 37.37 -24.72 12.26
N ILE A 525 37.33 -23.41 12.28
CA ILE A 525 36.76 -22.57 11.24
C ILE A 525 37.94 -21.96 10.49
N SER A 526 38.14 -22.37 9.25
CA SER A 526 39.14 -21.80 8.35
C SER A 526 38.45 -20.81 7.41
N LEU A 527 38.87 -19.56 7.49
CA LEU A 527 38.35 -18.44 6.73
C LEU A 527 39.44 -17.92 5.79
N GLN A 528 39.12 -17.78 4.51
CA GLN A 528 39.95 -17.08 3.54
C GLN A 528 39.27 -15.79 3.09
N LEU A 529 39.88 -14.66 3.46
CA LEU A 529 39.47 -13.32 3.07
C LEU A 529 40.27 -12.88 1.85
N GLN A 530 39.56 -12.47 0.79
CA GLN A 530 40.18 -11.91 -0.42
C GLN A 530 40.46 -10.40 -0.30
N HIS A 531 39.79 -9.72 0.64
CA HIS A 531 39.95 -8.29 0.93
C HIS A 531 39.83 -8.03 2.43
N GLU A 532 40.26 -6.85 2.89
CA GLU A 532 40.08 -6.46 4.29
C GLU A 532 38.60 -6.21 4.61
N SER A 533 38.10 -6.88 5.65
CA SER A 533 36.69 -6.90 6.00
C SER A 533 36.50 -6.96 7.52
N ARG A 534 35.39 -6.41 8.00
CA ARG A 534 34.94 -6.65 9.37
C ARG A 534 34.38 -8.07 9.45
N VAL A 535 34.93 -8.89 10.35
CA VAL A 535 34.57 -10.30 10.51
C VAL A 535 33.99 -10.53 11.90
N GLN A 536 32.87 -11.25 11.96
CA GLN A 536 32.29 -11.79 13.18
C GLN A 536 31.99 -13.28 12.96
N ILE A 537 32.20 -14.10 13.98
CA ILE A 537 31.94 -15.54 13.92
C ILE A 537 31.13 -15.96 15.13
N LEU A 538 29.94 -16.48 14.88
CA LEU A 538 28.94 -16.82 15.90
C LEU A 538 28.66 -18.32 15.90
N PHE A 539 28.47 -18.88 17.09
CA PHE A 539 28.07 -20.27 17.31
C PHE A 539 26.64 -20.31 17.85
N ARG A 540 25.74 -21.00 17.15
CA ARG A 540 24.29 -20.99 17.41
C ARG A 540 23.70 -22.39 17.55
N ASP A 541 22.62 -22.48 18.31
CA ASP A 541 21.77 -23.68 18.37
C ASP A 541 20.85 -23.79 17.13
N ILE A 542 20.10 -24.89 17.02
CA ILE A 542 19.16 -25.12 15.91
C ILE A 542 17.97 -24.16 15.88
N MET A 543 17.74 -23.40 16.95
CA MET A 543 16.68 -22.40 17.07
C MET A 543 17.22 -20.98 16.80
N GLY A 544 18.45 -20.84 16.30
CA GLY A 544 19.09 -19.56 15.99
C GLY A 544 19.63 -18.82 17.21
N ARG A 545 19.47 -19.36 18.44
CA ARG A 545 19.94 -18.70 19.65
C ARG A 545 21.45 -18.79 19.74
N MET A 546 22.08 -17.65 20.04
CA MET A 546 23.52 -17.56 20.21
C MET A 546 23.97 -18.36 21.43
N ILE A 547 24.87 -19.32 21.22
CA ILE A 547 25.54 -20.09 22.28
C ILE A 547 26.79 -19.33 22.73
N SER A 548 27.62 -18.91 21.77
CA SER A 548 28.82 -18.10 22.04
C SER A 548 29.30 -17.36 20.80
N GLU A 549 30.08 -16.30 21.01
CA GLU A 549 30.88 -15.68 19.95
C GLU A 549 32.23 -16.39 19.86
N VAL A 550 32.59 -16.88 18.68
CA VAL A 550 33.93 -17.40 18.40
C VAL A 550 34.88 -16.25 18.07
N LEU A 551 34.36 -15.24 17.38
CA LEU A 551 35.06 -14.02 17.10
C LEU A 551 34.09 -12.83 17.19
N SER A 552 34.38 -11.89 18.09
CA SER A 552 33.65 -10.62 18.15
C SER A 552 33.98 -9.75 16.95
N SER A 553 33.04 -8.88 16.56
CA SER A 553 33.17 -8.04 15.37
C SER A 553 34.47 -7.23 15.35
N GLN A 554 35.41 -7.64 14.49
CA GLN A 554 36.72 -7.00 14.37
C GLN A 554 37.13 -6.83 12.91
N PHE A 555 37.90 -5.79 12.62
CA PHE A 555 38.42 -5.55 11.28
C PHE A 555 39.64 -6.45 11.02
N ILE A 556 39.57 -7.31 10.01
CA ILE A 556 40.64 -8.24 9.63
C ILE A 556 41.07 -7.94 8.20
N VAL A 557 42.37 -7.88 7.97
CA VAL A 557 42.96 -7.66 6.64
C VAL A 557 42.90 -8.93 5.77
N GLU A 558 43.14 -8.80 4.46
CA GLU A 558 43.23 -9.93 3.54
C GLU A 558 44.18 -11.03 4.05
N GLY A 559 43.75 -12.30 3.98
CA GLY A 559 44.55 -13.43 4.43
C GLY A 559 43.74 -14.68 4.80
N SER A 560 44.44 -15.71 5.28
CA SER A 560 43.83 -16.95 5.79
C SER A 560 43.92 -17.01 7.31
N TYR A 561 42.80 -17.31 7.96
CA TYR A 561 42.63 -17.30 9.41
C TYR A 561 41.99 -18.59 9.89
N ASP A 562 42.48 -19.09 11.02
CA ASP A 562 41.94 -20.27 11.69
C ASP A 562 41.41 -19.89 13.08
N PHE A 563 40.13 -20.17 13.33
CA PHE A 563 39.50 -19.96 14.62
C PHE A 563 39.15 -21.32 15.24
N GLU A 564 39.54 -21.53 16.49
CA GLU A 564 39.22 -22.76 17.23
C GLU A 564 37.88 -22.60 17.95
N LEU A 565 37.00 -23.57 17.76
CA LEU A 565 35.72 -23.67 18.43
C LEU A 565 35.79 -24.77 19.49
N ASN A 566 35.60 -24.40 20.75
CA ASN A 566 35.50 -25.35 21.86
C ASN A 566 34.07 -25.86 22.02
N LEU A 567 33.90 -27.18 22.02
CA LEU A 567 32.60 -27.88 22.12
C LEU A 567 32.47 -28.68 23.42
N GLU A 568 33.39 -28.47 24.37
CA GLU A 568 33.30 -29.06 25.70
C GLU A 568 32.02 -28.57 26.41
N GLY A 569 31.23 -29.52 26.94
CA GLY A 569 29.93 -29.22 27.55
C GLY A 569 28.76 -29.01 26.57
N ILE A 570 29.00 -28.91 25.26
CA ILE A 570 27.94 -28.81 24.24
C ILE A 570 27.30 -30.19 23.98
N PRO A 571 25.96 -30.36 24.07
CA PRO A 571 25.29 -31.65 23.79
C PRO A 571 25.47 -32.14 22.35
N ASP A 572 25.36 -33.46 22.13
CA ASP A 572 25.28 -34.01 20.77
C ASP A 572 24.09 -33.42 20.01
N GLY A 573 24.29 -33.03 18.77
CA GLY A 573 23.26 -32.35 17.99
C GLY A 573 23.80 -31.60 16.77
N ALA A 574 22.88 -31.03 16.00
CA ALA A 574 23.23 -30.08 14.95
C ALA A 574 23.32 -28.67 15.53
N TYR A 575 24.27 -27.89 15.02
CA TYR A 575 24.50 -26.50 15.38
C TYR A 575 24.91 -25.74 14.14
N PHE A 576 24.98 -24.41 14.25
CA PHE A 576 25.42 -23.56 13.14
C PHE A 576 26.59 -22.69 13.55
N ILE A 577 27.54 -22.59 12.62
CA ILE A 577 28.58 -21.58 12.64
C ILE A 577 28.24 -20.55 11.58
N GLU A 578 28.14 -19.32 12.02
CA GLU A 578 27.78 -18.18 11.21
C GLU A 578 29.01 -17.29 11.09
N VAL A 579 29.47 -17.07 9.86
CA VAL A 579 30.58 -16.15 9.55
C VAL A 579 30.02 -14.96 8.79
N ILE A 580 30.11 -13.81 9.42
CA ILE A 580 29.67 -12.53 8.88
C ILE A 580 30.92 -11.78 8.45
N THR A 581 31.00 -11.42 7.17
CA THR A 581 31.98 -10.46 6.65
C THR A 581 31.22 -9.27 6.05
N GLY A 582 31.83 -8.08 5.98
CA GLY A 582 31.15 -6.80 5.67
C GLY A 582 30.43 -6.66 4.31
N GLY A 583 29.48 -7.54 4.02
CA GLY A 583 28.72 -7.70 2.78
C GLY A 583 28.40 -9.15 2.41
N GLU A 584 28.98 -10.17 3.06
CA GLU A 584 28.73 -11.59 2.75
C GLU A 584 28.48 -12.39 4.02
N HIS A 585 27.50 -13.30 3.95
CA HIS A 585 27.13 -14.18 5.06
C HIS A 585 27.34 -15.65 4.69
N SER A 586 28.01 -16.41 5.55
CA SER A 586 28.21 -17.85 5.35
C SER A 586 27.83 -18.63 6.59
N MET A 587 26.83 -19.49 6.44
CA MET A 587 26.38 -20.39 7.51
C MET A 587 26.82 -21.82 7.21
N MET A 588 27.50 -22.44 8.18
CA MET A 588 27.96 -23.81 8.10
C MET A 588 27.29 -24.64 9.19
N LYS A 589 26.68 -25.75 8.79
CA LYS A 589 26.16 -26.74 9.73
C LYS A 589 27.31 -27.47 10.41
N LEU A 590 27.34 -27.47 11.74
CA LEU A 590 28.22 -28.28 12.58
C LEU A 590 27.43 -29.44 13.17
N ILE A 591 27.93 -30.66 13.08
CA ILE A 591 27.41 -31.80 13.82
C ILE A 591 28.34 -32.05 15.02
N VAL A 592 27.81 -31.95 16.23
CA VAL A 592 28.52 -32.37 17.45
C VAL A 592 28.14 -33.82 17.75
N GLN A 593 29.14 -34.69 17.82
CA GLN A 593 28.99 -36.12 18.07
C GLN A 593 30.19 -36.61 18.91
N LYS A 594 29.94 -36.92 20.19
CA LYS A 594 30.94 -37.33 21.18
C LYS A 594 31.11 -38.84 21.32
#